data_AF-A0AAW2JFT5-F1
#
_entry.id   AF-A0AAW2JFT5-F1
#
_cell.length_a   1.000
_cell.length_b   1.000
_cell.length_c   1.000
_cell.angle_alpha   90.00
_cell.angle_beta   90.00
_cell.angle_gamma   90.00
#
_symmetry.space_group_name_H-M   'P 1'
#
loop_
_entity.id
_entity.type
_entity.pdbx_description
1 polymer ?
#
loop_
_entity_poly.entity_id
_entity_poly.type
_entity_poly.pdbx_seq_one_letter_code
_entity_poly.pdbx_strand_id
1 'polypeptide(L)'
;MTKGSSVREHGINMLSLVDKLEDLQAGLDNDTYIDVILQSLPPSYDPFVLHYNMNGIEKSTNELINMLVQYEATTKKSEPLVLVGEASTSKEKGKGPDAGRGRRVRERPLQAL
;
A
#
# COMPACT_ATOMS: atom_id res chain seq x y z
N MET A 1 -1.80 -17.06 11.40
CA MET A 1 -1.49 -16.95 9.96
C MET A 1 0.01 -16.69 9.78
N THR A 2 0.65 -17.19 8.70
CA THR A 2 2.06 -16.94 8.41
C THR A 2 2.26 -15.75 7.46
N LYS A 3 3.45 -15.13 7.46
CA LYS A 3 3.79 -14.03 6.56
C LYS A 3 3.68 -14.47 5.08
N GLY A 4 3.02 -13.67 4.25
CA GLY A 4 2.84 -13.94 2.81
C GLY A 4 1.63 -14.80 2.45
N SER A 5 0.92 -15.35 3.44
CA SER A 5 -0.35 -16.07 3.22
C SER A 5 -1.49 -15.12 2.87
N SER A 6 -2.49 -15.65 2.14
CA SER A 6 -3.68 -14.90 1.73
C SER A 6 -4.60 -14.61 2.92
N VAL A 7 -4.90 -13.33 3.16
CA VAL A 7 -5.83 -12.94 4.23
C VAL A 7 -7.25 -13.34 3.91
N ARG A 8 -7.63 -13.28 2.63
CA ARG A 8 -8.94 -13.78 2.20
C ARG A 8 -9.15 -15.25 2.56
N GLU A 9 -8.18 -16.09 2.26
CA GLU A 9 -8.27 -17.53 2.56
C GLU A 9 -8.35 -17.77 4.07
N HIS A 10 -7.50 -17.08 4.82
CA HIS A 10 -7.53 -17.12 6.29
C HIS A 10 -8.89 -16.67 6.86
N GLY A 11 -9.47 -15.59 6.32
CA GLY A 11 -10.78 -15.09 6.72
C GLY A 11 -11.91 -16.09 6.48
N ILE A 12 -11.93 -16.76 5.32
CA ILE A 12 -12.92 -17.82 5.03
C ILE A 12 -12.80 -18.96 6.05
N ASN A 13 -11.57 -19.39 6.35
CA ASN A 13 -11.33 -20.44 7.34
C ASN A 13 -11.80 -20.03 8.74
N MET A 14 -11.59 -18.77 9.13
CA MET A 14 -12.07 -18.24 10.40
C MET A 14 -13.60 -18.22 10.48
N LEU A 15 -14.30 -17.81 9.42
CA LEU A 15 -15.77 -17.88 9.39
C LEU A 15 -16.29 -19.31 9.54
N SER A 16 -15.70 -20.25 8.81
CA SER A 16 -16.07 -21.66 8.94
C SER A 16 -15.80 -22.24 10.33
N LEU A 17 -14.87 -21.65 11.11
CA LEU A 17 -14.63 -22.04 12.50
C LEU A 17 -15.66 -21.40 13.44
N VAL A 18 -16.02 -20.14 13.22
CA VAL A 18 -17.10 -19.46 13.96
C VAL A 18 -18.40 -20.23 13.80
N ASP A 19 -18.81 -20.55 12.57
CA ASP A 19 -20.04 -21.30 12.29
C ASP A 19 -20.07 -22.64 13.07
N LYS A 20 -18.94 -23.36 13.07
CA LYS A 20 -18.82 -24.63 13.82
C LYS A 20 -18.91 -24.46 15.33
N LEU A 21 -18.36 -23.37 15.87
CA LEU A 21 -18.42 -23.09 17.30
C LEU A 21 -19.84 -22.67 17.73
N GLU A 22 -20.55 -21.96 16.86
CA GLU A 22 -21.97 -21.65 17.05
C GLU A 22 -22.85 -22.90 17.01
N ASP A 23 -22.61 -23.81 16.05
CA ASP A 23 -23.30 -25.11 15.97
C ASP A 23 -23.10 -25.96 17.22
N LEU A 24 -21.90 -25.90 17.80
CA LEU A 24 -21.56 -26.57 19.05
C LEU A 24 -22.07 -25.85 20.31
N GLN A 25 -22.77 -24.72 20.15
CA GLN A 25 -23.26 -23.87 21.23
C GLN A 25 -22.14 -23.48 22.21
N ALA A 26 -20.95 -23.17 21.68
CA ALA A 26 -19.78 -22.80 22.48
C ALA A 26 -20.02 -21.55 23.36
N GLY A 27 -21.03 -20.74 23.04
CA GLY A 27 -21.44 -19.59 23.85
C GLY A 27 -20.45 -18.44 23.85
N LEU A 28 -19.57 -18.38 22.83
CA LEU A 28 -18.63 -17.29 22.64
C LEU A 28 -19.32 -16.10 22.01
N ASP A 29 -18.96 -14.91 22.49
CA ASP A 29 -19.42 -13.66 21.95
C ASP A 29 -18.62 -13.26 20.70
N ASN A 30 -19.17 -12.31 19.95
CA ASN A 30 -18.56 -11.83 18.71
C ASN A 30 -17.21 -11.13 18.93
N ASP A 31 -17.00 -10.46 20.08
CA ASP A 31 -15.73 -9.78 20.37
C ASP A 31 -14.62 -10.81 20.59
N THR A 32 -14.93 -11.94 21.23
CA THR A 32 -13.99 -13.07 21.36
C THR A 32 -13.53 -13.57 19.98
N TYR A 33 -14.43 -13.74 19.01
CA TYR A 33 -14.03 -14.15 17.66
C TYR A 33 -13.16 -13.12 16.96
N ILE A 34 -13.49 -11.84 17.11
CA ILE A 34 -12.72 -10.72 16.58
C ILE A 34 -11.32 -10.70 17.17
N ASP A 35 -11.18 -10.83 18.48
CA ASP A 35 -9.88 -10.85 19.17
C ASP A 35 -9.00 -11.98 18.67
N VAL A 36 -9.56 -13.19 18.53
CA VAL A 36 -8.83 -14.34 17.98
C VAL A 36 -8.37 -14.08 16.54
N ILE A 37 -9.22 -13.46 15.71
CA ILE A 37 -8.86 -13.10 14.34
C ILE A 37 -7.73 -12.07 14.34
N LEU A 38 -7.84 -10.99 15.10
CA LEU A 38 -6.81 -9.94 15.18
C LEU A 38 -5.46 -10.50 15.66
N GLN A 39 -5.47 -11.35 16.71
CA GLN A 39 -4.27 -12.00 17.23
C GLN A 39 -3.63 -12.99 16.25
N SER A 40 -4.42 -13.54 15.33
CA SER A 40 -3.92 -14.50 14.34
C SER A 40 -3.17 -13.85 13.16
N LEU A 41 -3.25 -12.52 13.03
CA LEU A 41 -2.62 -11.77 11.94
C LEU A 41 -1.09 -11.69 12.13
N PRO A 42 -0.30 -11.68 11.05
CA PRO A 42 1.13 -11.44 11.14
C PRO A 42 1.41 -9.94 11.43
N PRO A 43 2.59 -9.60 11.99
CA PRO A 43 2.92 -8.22 12.37
C PRO A 43 2.84 -7.18 11.25
N SER A 44 2.85 -7.59 9.97
CA SER A 44 2.62 -6.68 8.84
C SER A 44 1.22 -6.03 8.85
N TYR A 45 0.28 -6.54 9.64
CA TYR A 45 -1.07 -5.98 9.80
C TYR A 45 -1.21 -5.11 11.06
N ASP A 46 -0.15 -4.86 11.83
CA ASP A 46 -0.18 -3.98 13.01
C ASP A 46 -0.82 -2.61 12.73
N PRO A 47 -0.59 -1.93 11.58
CA PRO A 47 -1.27 -0.67 11.28
C PRO A 47 -2.80 -0.82 11.18
N PHE A 48 -3.28 -1.95 10.65
CA PHE A 48 -4.71 -2.26 10.61
C PHE A 48 -5.26 -2.50 12.02
N VAL A 49 -4.56 -3.28 12.84
CA VAL A 49 -4.99 -3.59 14.22
C VAL A 49 -5.07 -2.32 15.05
N LEU A 50 -4.06 -1.44 14.97
CA LEU A 50 -4.07 -0.14 15.63
C LEU A 50 -5.26 0.72 15.19
N HIS A 51 -5.51 0.79 13.88
CA HIS A 51 -6.63 1.55 13.33
C HIS A 51 -7.99 0.99 13.80
N TYR A 52 -8.14 -0.33 13.81
CA TYR A 52 -9.36 -1.00 14.27
C TYR A 52 -9.63 -0.70 15.74
N ASN A 53 -8.63 -0.93 16.60
CA ASN A 53 -8.73 -0.73 18.04
C ASN A 53 -9.04 0.73 18.42
N MET A 54 -8.48 1.68 17.68
CA MET A 54 -8.73 3.11 17.94
C MET A 54 -10.11 3.58 17.49
N ASN A 55 -10.69 2.96 16.47
CA ASN A 55 -11.96 3.42 15.91
C ASN A 55 -13.19 2.83 16.60
N GLY A 56 -13.04 1.74 17.37
CA GLY A 56 -14.00 1.34 18.41
C GLY A 56 -15.46 1.18 17.97
N ILE A 57 -15.73 0.98 16.68
CA ILE A 57 -17.09 0.71 16.19
C ILE A 57 -17.34 -0.77 16.41
N GLU A 58 -18.48 -1.11 17.00
CA GLU A 58 -18.99 -2.48 17.05
C GLU A 58 -19.07 -3.04 15.62
N LYS A 59 -18.39 -4.15 15.35
CA LYS A 59 -18.38 -4.81 14.05
C LYS A 59 -18.76 -6.26 14.23
N SER A 60 -19.46 -6.80 13.24
CA SER A 60 -19.57 -8.25 13.10
C SER A 60 -18.24 -8.86 12.63
N THR A 61 -18.03 -10.13 12.96
CA THR A 61 -16.88 -10.91 12.46
C THR A 61 -16.77 -10.89 10.93
N ASN A 62 -17.91 -10.94 10.22
CA ASN A 62 -17.97 -10.81 8.77
C ASN A 62 -17.44 -9.46 8.26
N GLU A 63 -17.83 -8.35 8.90
CA GLU A 63 -17.37 -7.02 8.52
C GLU A 63 -15.86 -6.85 8.75
N LEU A 64 -15.35 -7.34 9.87
CA LEU A 64 -13.90 -7.35 10.15
C LEU A 64 -13.12 -8.03 9.02
N ILE A 65 -13.57 -9.22 8.61
CA ILE A 65 -12.92 -10.00 7.55
C ILE A 65 -12.98 -9.27 6.20
N ASN A 66 -14.10 -8.64 5.87
CA ASN A 66 -14.21 -7.84 4.66
C ASN A 66 -13.25 -6.65 4.66
N MET A 67 -13.10 -5.96 5.80
CA MET A 67 -12.14 -4.86 5.94
C MET A 67 -10.70 -5.35 5.79
N LEU A 68 -10.36 -6.50 6.38
CA LEU A 68 -9.05 -7.14 6.24
C LEU A 68 -8.73 -7.50 4.78
N VAL A 69 -9.69 -8.07 4.05
CA VAL A 69 -9.54 -8.39 2.62
C VAL A 69 -9.36 -7.14 1.78
N GLN A 70 -10.09 -6.07 2.10
CA GLN A 70 -9.93 -4.79 1.41
C GLN A 70 -8.56 -4.17 1.69
N TYR A 71 -8.09 -4.21 2.93
CA TYR A 71 -6.76 -3.75 3.32
C TYR A 71 -5.63 -4.53 2.64
N GLU A 72 -5.77 -5.85 2.53
CA GLU A 72 -4.83 -6.69 1.76
C GLU A 72 -4.77 -6.27 0.28
N ALA A 73 -5.91 -5.93 -0.34
CA ALA A 73 -5.96 -5.51 -1.73
C ALA A 73 -5.37 -4.12 -1.99
N THR A 74 -5.50 -3.19 -1.04
CA THR A 74 -4.95 -1.84 -1.15
C THR A 74 -3.44 -1.82 -0.92
N THR A 75 -2.95 -2.57 0.06
CA THR A 75 -1.51 -2.67 0.38
C THR A 75 -0.70 -3.33 -0.73
N LYS A 76 -1.25 -4.35 -1.41
CA LYS A 76 -0.61 -4.97 -2.59
C LYS A 76 -0.46 -4.02 -3.78
N LYS A 77 -1.27 -2.97 -3.89
CA LYS A 77 -1.15 -1.95 -4.95
C LYS A 77 -0.13 -0.86 -4.62
N SER A 78 0.25 -0.70 -3.36
CA SER A 78 1.11 0.38 -2.88
C SER A 78 2.56 -0.05 -2.64
N GLU A 79 2.95 -1.29 -2.93
CA GLU A 79 4.38 -1.63 -2.94
C GLU A 79 5.06 -0.75 -4.00
N PRO A 80 5.96 0.18 -3.61
CA PRO A 80 6.75 0.88 -4.58
C PRO A 80 7.65 -0.17 -5.22
N LEU A 81 7.51 -0.36 -6.54
CA LEU A 81 8.56 -0.95 -7.36
C LEU A 81 9.85 -0.25 -6.96
N VAL A 82 10.74 -0.97 -6.25
CA VAL A 82 12.06 -0.47 -5.91
C VAL A 82 12.76 -0.23 -7.25
N LEU A 83 12.77 1.02 -7.70
CA LEU A 83 13.62 1.48 -8.78
C LEU A 83 15.06 1.27 -8.30
N VAL A 84 15.64 0.12 -8.68
CA VAL A 84 17.06 -0.12 -8.58
C VAL A 84 17.73 1.00 -9.37
N GLY A 85 18.34 1.93 -8.65
CA GLY A 85 19.02 3.07 -9.23
C GLY A 85 20.26 2.60 -9.98
N GLU A 86 20.18 2.54 -11.30
CA GLU A 86 21.38 2.60 -12.13
C GLU A 86 21.68 4.07 -12.41
N ALA A 87 22.54 4.64 -11.57
CA ALA A 87 23.19 5.92 -11.85
C ALA A 87 24.07 5.77 -13.10
N SER A 88 23.57 6.21 -14.26
CA SER A 88 24.41 6.46 -15.43
C SER A 88 24.62 7.95 -15.60
N THR A 89 25.61 8.47 -14.89
CA THR A 89 26.30 9.70 -15.27
C THR A 89 27.07 9.44 -16.56
N SER A 90 26.85 10.24 -17.61
CA SER A 90 27.90 11.10 -18.21
C SER A 90 27.67 11.47 -19.68
N LYS A 91 28.07 12.71 -19.97
CA LYS A 91 28.69 13.26 -21.20
C LYS A 91 27.79 13.76 -22.33
N GLU A 92 27.56 15.07 -22.23
CA GLU A 92 27.65 16.04 -23.33
C GLU A 92 28.67 15.66 -24.42
N LYS A 93 28.25 15.71 -25.69
CA LYS A 93 29.15 15.69 -26.84
C LYS A 93 28.54 16.43 -28.02
N GLY A 94 29.06 17.63 -28.28
CA GLY A 94 28.71 18.43 -29.45
C GLY A 94 29.24 17.85 -30.78
N LYS A 95 28.68 18.34 -31.88
CA LYS A 95 29.25 18.33 -33.25
C LYS A 95 28.45 19.31 -34.14
N GLY A 96 29.14 20.28 -34.76
CA GLY A 96 28.62 21.21 -35.79
C GLY A 96 28.45 20.56 -37.19
N PRO A 97 28.35 21.30 -38.35
CA PRO A 97 28.94 22.62 -38.64
C PRO A 97 28.13 23.65 -39.49
N ASP A 98 28.72 24.84 -39.54
CA ASP A 98 28.66 26.06 -40.37
C ASP A 98 27.90 26.12 -41.73
N ALA A 99 27.17 27.24 -41.95
CA ALA A 99 27.39 28.25 -43.03
C ALA A 99 26.10 28.97 -43.50
N GLY A 100 26.02 30.28 -43.30
CA GLY A 100 24.96 31.13 -43.86
C GLY A 100 25.19 32.62 -43.62
N ARG A 101 25.99 33.25 -44.49
CA ARG A 101 26.41 34.66 -44.41
C ARG A 101 25.23 35.64 -44.53
N GLY A 102 25.17 36.61 -43.62
CA GLY A 102 24.32 37.80 -43.76
C GLY A 102 24.80 38.93 -42.84
N ARG A 103 25.71 39.77 -43.33
CA ARG A 103 26.19 40.99 -42.64
C ARG A 103 25.02 41.97 -42.42
N ARG A 104 24.89 42.52 -41.21
CA ARG A 104 25.18 43.95 -40.91
C ARG A 104 24.98 44.23 -39.41
N VAL A 105 26.08 44.64 -38.80
CA VAL A 105 26.18 45.33 -37.50
C VAL A 105 25.32 46.59 -37.51
N ARG A 106 24.64 46.92 -36.41
CA ARG A 106 24.68 48.23 -35.69
C ARG A 106 24.09 48.11 -34.27
N GLU A 107 25.02 48.09 -33.32
CA GLU A 107 25.05 48.77 -32.01
C GLU A 107 23.89 48.68 -30.99
N ARG A 108 24.27 48.31 -29.74
CA ARG A 108 23.48 48.51 -28.51
C ARG A 108 23.58 49.98 -28.06
N PRO A 109 22.68 50.45 -27.17
CA PRO A 109 23.14 50.52 -25.78
C PRO A 109 22.09 50.08 -24.74
N LEU A 110 22.63 49.77 -23.55
CA LEU A 110 21.94 49.46 -22.30
C LEU A 110 21.28 50.71 -21.69
N GLN A 111 20.19 50.50 -20.93
CA GLN A 111 19.88 51.07 -19.59
C GLN A 111 18.47 50.60 -19.16
N ALA A 112 18.32 49.83 -18.07
CA ALA A 112 18.01 50.27 -16.68
C ALA A 112 16.68 51.06 -16.64
N LEU A 113 15.61 50.68 -15.91
CA LEU A 113 15.44 50.05 -14.59
C LEU A 113 14.12 49.28 -14.58
#